data_AF-A0A661HBS8-F1
#
_entry.id   AF-A0A661HBS8-F1
#
_cell.length_a   1.000
_cell.length_b   1.000
_cell.length_c   1.000
_cell.angle_alpha   90.00
_cell.angle_beta   90.00
_cell.angle_gamma   90.00
#
_symmetry.space_group_name_H-M   'P 1'
#
loop_
_entity.id
_entity.type
_entity.pdbx_description
1 polymer ?
#
loop_
_entity_poly.entity_id
_entity_poly.type
_entity_poly.pdbx_seq_one_letter_code
_entity_poly.pdbx_strand_id
1 'polypeptide(L)'
;MVVRSRKGLRREVARGLDTVTRLPVSTTSLLAAGVLAVSAAAPAFAVTFDVGPFEGNFTSTFSVGASWRTEDPSKRVITPGNTNGDGRAASSTADDGNLNYDEGDMYSFLWKGVHDLDLNAGNYGFFTRVKYWYDYEVAEGNVDHGHAATLYQPDSELDTSDFEDLAQDSGFEFLDYYAYGSFNVADRPVELRAGNMVLSWGESTFIQNGINII
;
A
#
# COMPACT_ATOMS: atom_id res chain seq x y z
N MET A 1 -0.29 -18.15 58.68
CA MET A 1 -1.27 -19.26 58.73
C MET A 1 -1.96 -19.34 57.39
N VAL A 2 -1.61 -20.40 56.65
CA VAL A 2 -2.14 -20.97 55.39
C VAL A 2 -3.30 -20.24 54.69
N VAL A 3 -3.07 -19.80 53.44
CA VAL A 3 -4.13 -19.64 52.42
C VAL A 3 -3.83 -20.60 51.27
N ARG A 4 -4.80 -21.46 50.97
CA ARG A 4 -4.71 -22.61 50.07
C ARG A 4 -4.84 -22.20 48.60
N SER A 5 -4.00 -22.86 47.80
CA SER A 5 -4.06 -23.04 46.34
C SER A 5 -5.43 -23.51 45.85
N ARG A 6 -5.90 -22.95 44.73
CA ARG A 6 -6.88 -23.55 43.82
C ARG A 6 -6.31 -23.59 42.41
N LYS A 7 -5.63 -24.69 42.08
CA LYS A 7 -5.39 -25.14 40.71
C LYS A 7 -6.56 -26.03 40.29
N GLY A 8 -7.06 -25.80 39.07
CA GLY A 8 -7.80 -26.79 38.29
C GLY A 8 -9.27 -26.45 38.03
N LEU A 9 -9.56 -25.96 36.82
CA LEU A 9 -10.58 -26.54 35.94
C LEU A 9 -10.48 -25.87 34.56
N ARG A 10 -10.15 -26.67 33.53
CA ARG A 10 -10.46 -26.56 32.09
C ARG A 10 -9.32 -27.21 31.29
N ARG A 11 -9.40 -28.54 31.22
CA ARG A 11 -8.81 -29.36 30.15
C ARG A 11 -9.96 -29.80 29.24
N GLU A 12 -9.59 -30.15 28.01
CA GLU A 12 -10.40 -30.69 26.92
C GLU A 12 -11.07 -29.66 26.01
N VAL A 13 -10.32 -29.13 25.05
CA VAL A 13 -10.56 -29.33 23.60
C VAL A 13 -9.19 -29.23 22.90
N ALA A 14 -9.01 -29.97 21.79
CA ALA A 14 -7.84 -29.96 20.88
C ALA A 14 -6.64 -30.84 21.28
N ARG A 15 -6.84 -32.17 21.26
CA ARG A 15 -5.79 -33.11 20.85
C ARG A 15 -6.06 -33.53 19.42
N GLY A 16 -5.05 -33.41 18.58
CA GLY A 16 -4.99 -34.06 17.27
C GLY A 16 -4.87 -33.06 16.14
N LEU A 17 -3.63 -32.65 15.85
CA LEU A 17 -3.08 -32.37 14.52
C LEU A 17 -1.56 -32.09 14.65
N ASP A 18 -0.84 -32.94 15.38
CA ASP A 18 0.61 -32.98 15.31
C ASP A 18 0.98 -34.01 14.25
N THR A 19 1.49 -33.58 13.10
CA THR A 19 2.69 -34.10 12.40
C THR A 19 2.77 -33.44 11.01
N VAL A 20 3.43 -32.28 10.92
CA VAL A 20 4.00 -31.80 9.65
C VAL A 20 5.50 -31.95 9.77
N THR A 21 6.06 -32.86 8.98
CA THR A 21 7.49 -33.13 8.86
C THR A 21 8.23 -31.88 8.37
N ARG A 22 9.05 -31.27 9.23
CA ARG A 22 9.98 -30.19 8.86
C ARG A 22 11.17 -30.78 8.09
N LEU A 23 11.36 -30.35 6.84
CA LEU A 23 12.58 -30.66 6.07
C LEU A 23 13.70 -29.70 6.49
N PRO A 24 14.97 -30.17 6.58
CA PRO A 24 16.08 -29.30 6.97
C PRO A 24 16.57 -28.50 5.76
N VAL A 25 16.43 -27.17 5.80
CA VAL A 25 17.01 -26.28 4.79
C VAL A 25 18.40 -25.86 5.27
N SER A 26 19.39 -26.28 4.49
CA SER A 26 20.82 -26.01 4.66
C SER A 26 21.12 -24.51 4.56
N THR A 27 21.88 -24.00 5.53
CA THR A 27 22.34 -22.62 5.64
C THR A 27 23.30 -22.26 4.52
N THR A 28 22.91 -21.36 3.62
CA THR A 28 23.86 -20.60 2.80
C THR A 28 23.36 -19.18 2.63
N SER A 29 24.06 -18.26 3.27
CA SER A 29 23.75 -16.83 3.34
C SER A 29 23.97 -16.11 2.02
N LEU A 30 22.97 -15.39 1.54
CA LEU A 30 23.11 -14.25 0.64
C LEU A 30 22.02 -13.23 0.99
N LEU A 31 22.46 -12.05 1.43
CA LEU A 31 21.64 -10.91 1.81
C LEU A 31 20.83 -10.40 0.60
N ALA A 32 19.52 -10.59 0.63
CA ALA A 32 18.56 -9.79 -0.10
C ALA A 32 17.22 -9.88 0.65
N ALA A 33 16.86 -8.86 1.43
CA ALA A 33 15.53 -8.74 2.01
C ALA A 33 14.53 -8.60 0.83
N GLY A 34 13.98 -9.72 0.40
CA GLY A 34 13.12 -9.81 -0.78
C GLY A 34 11.67 -9.72 -0.37
N VAL A 35 11.08 -8.53 -0.50
CA VAL A 35 9.62 -8.40 -0.51
C VAL A 35 9.08 -9.15 -1.72
N LEU A 36 8.21 -10.15 -1.50
CA LEU A 36 7.43 -10.76 -2.56
C LEU A 36 6.06 -10.06 -2.62
N ALA A 37 5.90 -9.16 -3.58
CA ALA A 37 4.62 -8.55 -3.90
C ALA A 37 3.93 -9.37 -5.00
N VAL A 38 2.76 -9.93 -4.71
CA VAL A 38 1.90 -10.56 -5.73
C VAL A 38 0.77 -9.59 -6.04
N SER A 39 0.85 -8.94 -7.21
CA SER A 39 -0.23 -8.09 -7.71
C SER A 39 -0.95 -8.77 -8.87
N ALA A 40 -2.26 -8.96 -8.76
CA ALA A 40 -3.10 -9.36 -9.88
C ALA A 40 -3.79 -8.10 -10.43
N ALA A 41 -3.47 -7.70 -11.66
CA ALA A 41 -4.18 -6.65 -12.37
C ALA A 41 -5.40 -7.28 -13.06
N ALA A 42 -6.60 -6.84 -12.71
CA ALA A 42 -7.81 -7.19 -13.45
C ALA A 42 -7.81 -6.44 -14.80
N PRO A 43 -8.47 -6.97 -15.85
CA PRO A 43 -8.67 -6.22 -17.08
C PRO A 43 -9.40 -4.90 -16.79
N ALA A 44 -8.98 -3.81 -17.43
CA ALA A 44 -9.68 -2.54 -17.34
C ALA A 44 -11.03 -2.64 -18.07
N PHE A 45 -12.10 -2.17 -17.43
CA PHE A 45 -13.43 -2.09 -18.05
C PHE A 45 -13.66 -0.66 -18.52
N ALA A 46 -13.88 -0.48 -19.83
CA ALA A 46 -14.20 0.80 -20.43
C ALA A 46 -15.62 0.78 -21.00
N VAL A 47 -16.38 1.82 -20.71
CA VAL A 47 -17.71 2.05 -21.28
C VAL A 47 -17.69 3.40 -21.99
N THR A 48 -17.90 3.36 -23.31
CA THR A 48 -18.12 4.56 -24.11
C THR A 48 -19.62 4.85 -24.19
N PHE A 49 -20.00 6.10 -24.05
CA PHE A 49 -21.38 6.53 -24.21
C PHE A 49 -21.46 7.80 -25.07
N ASP A 50 -22.57 7.90 -25.79
CA ASP A 50 -22.94 9.03 -26.63
C ASP A 50 -24.39 9.39 -26.27
N VAL A 51 -24.56 10.51 -25.56
CA VAL A 51 -25.86 10.99 -25.08
C VAL A 51 -26.00 12.46 -25.41
N GLY A 52 -26.70 12.73 -26.52
CA GLY A 52 -27.00 14.09 -26.96
C GLY A 52 -25.72 14.80 -27.43
N PRO A 53 -25.32 15.93 -26.82
CA PRO A 53 -24.07 16.59 -27.19
C PRO A 53 -22.84 16.00 -26.51
N PHE A 54 -22.99 15.00 -25.62
CA PHE A 54 -21.91 14.47 -24.80
C PHE A 54 -21.45 13.10 -25.31
N GLU A 55 -20.19 13.03 -25.72
CA GLU A 55 -19.44 11.80 -25.93
C GLU A 55 -18.53 11.58 -24.73
N GLY A 56 -18.44 10.36 -24.21
CA GLY A 56 -17.60 10.11 -23.04
C GLY A 56 -17.08 8.69 -22.94
N ASN A 57 -15.99 8.56 -22.19
CA ASN A 57 -15.41 7.28 -21.83
C ASN A 57 -15.27 7.20 -20.32
N PHE A 58 -15.81 6.12 -19.74
CA PHE A 58 -15.60 5.76 -18.35
C PHE A 58 -14.74 4.50 -18.27
N THR A 59 -13.53 4.62 -17.74
CA THR A 59 -12.60 3.50 -17.58
C THR A 59 -12.39 3.19 -16.10
N SER A 60 -12.52 1.92 -15.73
CA SER A 60 -12.30 1.43 -14.37
C SER A 60 -11.15 0.43 -14.34
N THR A 61 -10.21 0.66 -13.43
CA THR A 61 -9.09 -0.25 -13.16
C THR A 61 -9.14 -0.69 -11.70
N PHE A 62 -9.18 -1.99 -11.49
CA PHE A 62 -9.16 -2.59 -10.16
C PHE A 62 -7.86 -3.36 -9.95
N SER A 63 -7.29 -3.26 -8.76
CA SER A 63 -6.08 -3.98 -8.37
C SER A 63 -6.27 -4.59 -6.99
N VAL A 64 -5.81 -5.82 -6.86
CA VAL A 64 -5.60 -6.46 -5.56
C VAL A 64 -4.14 -6.87 -5.46
N GLY A 65 -3.53 -6.59 -4.31
CA GLY A 65 -2.15 -6.92 -4.02
C GLY A 65 -2.01 -7.42 -2.60
N ALA A 66 -1.14 -8.40 -2.41
CA ALA A 66 -0.76 -8.87 -1.08
C ALA A 66 0.76 -9.00 -1.00
N SER A 67 1.30 -8.73 0.19
CA SER A 67 2.74 -8.78 0.44
C SER A 67 3.04 -9.53 1.73
N TRP A 68 4.07 -10.37 1.67
CA TRP A 68 4.53 -11.19 2.78
C TRP A 68 6.00 -10.96 3.09
N ARG A 69 6.35 -11.13 4.36
CA ARG A 69 7.73 -11.28 4.78
C ARG A 69 8.24 -12.68 4.43
N THR A 70 9.39 -12.75 3.79
CA THR A 70 9.93 -14.00 3.23
C THR A 70 11.08 -14.60 4.02
N GLU A 71 11.64 -13.85 4.97
CA GLU A 71 12.79 -14.27 5.79
C GLU A 71 12.69 -13.68 7.20
N ASP A 72 13.27 -14.41 8.17
CA ASP A 72 13.41 -13.93 9.54
C ASP A 72 14.13 -12.57 9.65
N PRO A 73 13.77 -11.73 10.65
CA PRO A 73 14.48 -10.51 10.97
C PRO A 73 15.98 -10.72 11.25
N SER A 74 16.83 -10.02 10.50
CA SER A 74 18.28 -10.11 10.72
C SER A 74 18.68 -9.39 12.00
N LYS A 75 19.38 -10.10 12.91
CA LYS A 75 19.99 -9.49 14.11
C LYS A 75 20.92 -8.31 13.81
N ARG A 76 21.39 -8.13 12.57
CA ARG A 76 22.23 -6.97 12.17
C ARG A 76 21.47 -5.65 12.08
N VAL A 77 20.15 -5.69 11.91
CA VAL A 77 19.30 -4.51 11.72
C VAL A 77 18.33 -4.27 12.87
N ILE A 78 18.48 -5.02 13.97
CA ILE A 78 17.70 -4.85 15.20
C ILE A 78 18.64 -4.50 16.35
N THR A 79 18.23 -3.57 17.21
CA THR A 79 19.04 -3.14 18.36
C THR A 79 19.09 -4.21 19.45
N PRO A 80 20.21 -4.34 20.19
CA PRO A 80 20.26 -5.17 21.39
C PRO A 80 19.18 -4.81 22.43
N GLY A 81 18.76 -3.54 22.49
CA GLY A 81 17.76 -3.05 23.46
C GLY A 81 16.37 -3.69 23.30
N ASN A 82 15.98 -3.98 22.07
CA ASN A 82 14.67 -4.57 21.75
C ASN A 82 14.70 -6.11 21.68
N THR A 83 15.87 -6.73 21.90
CA THR A 83 16.09 -8.17 21.66
C THR A 83 16.82 -8.87 22.80
N ASN A 84 16.71 -8.36 24.04
CA ASN A 84 17.41 -8.93 25.21
C ASN A 84 18.92 -9.12 25.01
N GLY A 85 19.56 -8.26 24.20
CA GLY A 85 20.99 -8.29 23.91
C GLY A 85 21.41 -9.05 22.66
N ASP A 86 20.49 -9.68 21.92
CA ASP A 86 20.81 -10.51 20.76
C ASP A 86 21.07 -9.71 19.46
N GLY A 87 20.46 -8.53 19.35
CA GLY A 87 20.62 -7.60 18.24
C GLY A 87 22.02 -7.02 18.14
N ARG A 88 22.34 -6.45 16.98
CA ARG A 88 23.67 -5.90 16.65
C ARG A 88 23.61 -4.53 15.98
N ALA A 89 22.41 -3.98 15.75
CA ALA A 89 22.27 -2.64 15.22
C ALA A 89 22.67 -1.60 16.27
N ALA A 90 23.28 -0.51 15.81
CA ALA A 90 23.69 0.60 16.68
C ALA A 90 22.54 1.56 17.03
N SER A 91 21.39 1.45 16.34
CA SER A 91 20.22 2.30 16.50
C SER A 91 18.94 1.46 16.50
N SER A 92 17.91 1.95 17.18
CA SER A 92 16.54 1.40 17.23
C SER A 92 15.54 2.20 16.39
N THR A 93 16.01 3.13 15.55
CA THR A 93 15.11 4.06 14.83
C THR A 93 14.52 3.46 13.55
N ALA A 94 14.87 2.23 13.21
CA ALA A 94 14.50 1.59 11.94
C ALA A 94 14.27 0.08 12.08
N ASP A 95 14.09 -0.41 13.31
CA ASP A 95 13.89 -1.83 13.58
C ASP A 95 12.43 -2.23 13.82
N ASP A 96 11.49 -1.28 13.99
CA ASP A 96 10.05 -1.54 14.16
C ASP A 96 9.49 -2.50 13.10
N GLY A 97 9.70 -2.23 11.80
CA GLY A 97 9.24 -3.12 10.73
C GLY A 97 9.88 -4.51 10.72
N ASN A 98 11.04 -4.67 11.38
CA ASN A 98 11.66 -5.98 11.62
C ASN A 98 11.19 -6.65 12.90
N LEU A 99 10.66 -5.89 13.85
CA LEU A 99 10.13 -6.38 15.13
C LEU A 99 8.62 -6.68 15.06
N ASN A 100 7.93 -6.11 14.07
CA ASN A 100 6.47 -6.21 13.90
C ASN A 100 6.01 -7.38 13.03
N TYR A 101 6.91 -8.01 12.27
CA TYR A 101 6.55 -9.06 11.31
C TYR A 101 7.64 -10.14 11.25
N ASP A 102 7.21 -11.39 11.43
CA ASP A 102 8.02 -12.61 11.32
C ASP A 102 7.95 -13.23 9.91
N GLU A 103 8.82 -14.21 9.64
CA GLU A 103 8.79 -14.93 8.36
C GLU A 103 7.41 -15.56 8.11
N GLY A 104 6.83 -15.27 6.94
CA GLY A 104 5.53 -15.77 6.53
C GLY A 104 4.37 -14.83 6.87
N ASP A 105 4.60 -13.78 7.65
CA ASP A 105 3.55 -12.82 7.97
C ASP A 105 3.17 -11.99 6.76
N MET A 106 1.86 -11.82 6.58
CA MET A 106 1.30 -10.88 5.61
C MET A 106 1.28 -9.50 6.27
N TYR A 107 1.93 -8.53 5.64
CA TYR A 107 1.98 -7.16 6.20
C TYR A 107 1.17 -6.16 5.39
N SER A 108 0.62 -6.59 4.25
CA SER A 108 -0.23 -5.77 3.39
C SER A 108 -1.17 -6.65 2.59
N PHE A 109 -2.45 -6.29 2.57
CA PHE A 109 -3.47 -6.83 1.67
C PHE A 109 -4.34 -5.69 1.12
N LEU A 110 -3.83 -5.09 0.04
CA LEU A 110 -4.36 -3.89 -0.59
C LEU A 110 -5.39 -4.21 -1.67
N TRP A 111 -6.56 -3.59 -1.54
CA TRP A 111 -7.54 -3.41 -2.61
C TRP A 111 -7.54 -1.97 -3.08
N LYS A 112 -7.57 -1.74 -4.39
CA LYS A 112 -7.56 -0.40 -5.00
C LYS A 112 -8.46 -0.33 -6.23
N GLY A 113 -9.23 0.75 -6.34
CA GLY A 113 -9.97 1.13 -7.53
C GLY A 113 -9.52 2.49 -8.05
N VAL A 114 -9.37 2.61 -9.37
CA VAL A 114 -9.12 3.88 -10.07
C VAL A 114 -10.13 4.02 -11.21
N HIS A 115 -10.77 5.17 -11.28
CA HIS A 115 -11.82 5.46 -12.25
C HIS A 115 -11.51 6.75 -12.99
N ASP A 116 -11.51 6.68 -14.32
CA ASP A 116 -11.32 7.79 -15.22
C ASP A 116 -12.63 8.07 -15.94
N LEU A 117 -13.07 9.33 -15.91
CA LEU A 117 -14.19 9.81 -16.71
C LEU A 117 -13.70 10.95 -17.59
N ASP A 118 -13.79 10.75 -18.90
CA ASP A 118 -13.58 11.79 -19.90
C ASP A 118 -14.91 12.10 -20.57
N LEU A 119 -15.31 13.37 -20.56
CA LEU A 119 -16.52 13.90 -21.16
C LEU A 119 -16.15 14.96 -22.19
N ASN A 120 -16.71 14.85 -23.38
CA ASN A 120 -16.51 15.73 -24.51
C ASN A 120 -17.85 16.25 -25.03
N ALA A 121 -17.93 17.54 -25.30
CA ALA A 121 -19.08 18.18 -25.94
C ALA A 121 -18.60 19.21 -26.96
N GLY A 122 -18.40 18.75 -28.21
CA GLY A 122 -17.89 19.59 -29.29
C GLY A 122 -16.47 20.07 -29.00
N ASN A 123 -16.31 21.36 -28.69
CA ASN A 123 -15.01 21.99 -28.44
C ASN A 123 -14.66 22.15 -26.96
N TYR A 124 -15.48 21.60 -26.05
CA TYR A 124 -15.25 21.63 -24.61
C TYR A 124 -15.25 20.21 -24.04
N GLY A 125 -14.55 20.02 -22.94
CA GLY A 125 -14.59 18.75 -22.22
C GLY A 125 -14.23 18.88 -20.75
N PHE A 126 -14.41 17.78 -20.04
CA PHE A 126 -14.09 17.62 -18.63
C PHE A 126 -13.49 16.24 -18.41
N PHE A 127 -12.38 16.20 -17.68
CA PHE A 127 -11.74 14.97 -17.25
C PHE A 127 -11.71 14.92 -15.73
N THR A 128 -11.98 13.74 -15.15
CA THR A 128 -11.71 13.47 -13.74
C THR A 128 -11.17 12.06 -13.55
N ARG A 129 -10.25 11.93 -12.60
CA ARG A 129 -9.70 10.67 -12.12
C ARG A 129 -9.86 10.56 -10.61
N VAL A 130 -10.46 9.47 -10.18
CA VAL A 130 -10.72 9.17 -8.77
C VAL A 130 -10.02 7.88 -8.38
N LYS A 131 -9.41 7.86 -7.20
CA LYS A 131 -8.81 6.67 -6.59
C LYS A 131 -9.47 6.40 -5.25
N TYR A 132 -9.68 5.13 -4.92
CA TYR A 132 -9.90 4.69 -3.53
C TYR A 132 -9.11 3.41 -3.26
N TRP A 133 -8.80 3.19 -2.00
CA TRP A 133 -8.07 2.00 -1.57
C TRP A 133 -8.38 1.63 -0.12
N TYR A 134 -8.07 0.39 0.21
CA TYR A 134 -8.15 -0.16 1.56
C TYR A 134 -7.15 -1.32 1.68
N ASP A 135 -6.22 -1.20 2.62
CA ASP A 135 -5.26 -2.25 2.98
C ASP A 135 -5.68 -2.90 4.29
N TYR A 136 -6.18 -4.13 4.20
CA TYR A 136 -6.78 -4.83 5.33
C TYR A 136 -5.76 -5.15 6.43
N GLU A 137 -4.54 -5.56 6.09
CA GLU A 137 -3.54 -5.91 7.11
C GLU A 137 -2.98 -4.67 7.80
N VAL A 138 -2.94 -3.52 7.13
CA VAL A 138 -2.51 -2.26 7.76
C VAL A 138 -3.63 -1.68 8.64
N ALA A 139 -4.89 -1.79 8.21
CA ALA A 139 -6.04 -1.23 8.92
C ALA A 139 -6.45 -2.06 10.17
N GLU A 140 -6.43 -3.39 10.07
CA GLU A 140 -7.01 -4.28 11.08
C GLU A 140 -5.97 -5.24 11.69
N GLY A 141 -4.78 -5.31 11.11
CA GLY A 141 -3.71 -6.19 11.59
C GLY A 141 -3.02 -5.61 12.82
N ASN A 142 -2.91 -6.44 13.86
CA ASN A 142 -2.08 -6.11 15.02
C ASN A 142 -0.62 -6.39 14.69
N VAL A 143 0.27 -5.52 15.19
CA VAL A 143 1.71 -5.69 15.08
C VAL A 143 2.35 -5.99 16.43
N ASP A 144 3.39 -6.84 16.44
CA ASP A 144 3.95 -7.42 17.66
C ASP A 144 4.66 -6.40 18.57
N HIS A 145 5.37 -5.43 17.98
CA HIS A 145 6.16 -4.44 18.70
C HIS A 145 5.45 -3.08 18.87
N GLY A 146 4.54 -2.76 17.95
CA GLY A 146 3.93 -1.43 17.85
C GLY A 146 4.83 -0.44 17.11
N HIS A 147 4.47 0.83 17.20
CA HIS A 147 5.18 1.95 16.58
C HIS A 147 5.03 3.21 17.41
N ALA A 148 5.73 4.27 17.02
CA ALA A 148 5.78 5.51 17.79
C ALA A 148 4.40 6.13 18.09
N ALA A 149 3.44 6.07 17.15
CA ALA A 149 2.14 6.70 17.32
C ALA A 149 1.28 6.00 18.40
N THR A 150 1.43 4.69 18.58
CA THR A 150 0.76 3.93 19.65
C THR A 150 1.62 3.82 20.93
N LEU A 151 2.67 4.63 21.05
CA LEU A 151 3.64 4.58 22.16
C LEU A 151 4.30 3.20 22.34
N TYR A 152 4.51 2.48 21.23
CA TYR A 152 5.04 1.10 21.23
C TYR A 152 4.18 0.14 22.07
N GLN A 153 2.86 0.30 22.03
CA GLN A 153 1.95 -0.69 22.59
C GLN A 153 2.04 -1.96 21.72
N PRO A 154 2.42 -3.12 22.29
CA PRO A 154 2.45 -4.37 21.55
C PRO A 154 1.03 -4.89 21.28
N ASP A 155 0.91 -5.75 20.28
CA ASP A 155 -0.35 -6.41 19.90
C ASP A 155 -1.49 -5.40 19.60
N SER A 156 -1.15 -4.28 18.95
CA SER A 156 -2.11 -3.24 18.56
C SER A 156 -2.06 -2.95 17.07
N GLU A 157 -3.15 -2.41 16.54
CA GLU A 157 -3.27 -1.91 15.16
C GLU A 157 -2.25 -0.81 14.87
N LEU A 158 -1.88 -0.68 13.60
CA LEU A 158 -1.13 0.48 13.13
C LEU A 158 -2.04 1.72 13.11
N ASP A 159 -1.51 2.84 13.57
CA ASP A 159 -2.15 4.15 13.48
C ASP A 159 -1.48 4.93 12.36
N THR A 160 -2.23 5.13 11.27
CA THR A 160 -1.81 5.89 10.09
C THR A 160 -2.49 7.26 10.00
N SER A 161 -3.27 7.68 11.01
CA SER A 161 -4.12 8.87 10.93
C SER A 161 -3.36 10.19 10.76
N ASP A 162 -2.09 10.22 11.16
CA ASP A 162 -1.18 11.36 10.99
C ASP A 162 -0.37 11.29 9.67
N PHE A 163 -0.58 10.28 8.84
CA PHE A 163 0.11 10.16 7.54
C PHE A 163 -0.58 11.03 6.50
N GLU A 164 0.17 11.41 5.46
CA GLU A 164 -0.38 12.04 4.26
C GLU A 164 -1.53 11.19 3.70
N ASP A 165 -2.59 11.85 3.19
CA ASP A 165 -3.85 11.21 2.81
C ASP A 165 -3.66 9.96 1.94
N LEU A 166 -2.73 10.00 0.97
CA LEU A 166 -2.45 8.89 0.06
C LEU A 166 -1.64 7.72 0.67
N ALA A 167 -1.11 7.89 1.87
CA ALA A 167 -0.27 6.93 2.60
C ALA A 167 -0.99 6.26 3.78
N GLN A 168 -2.25 6.62 4.04
CA GLN A 168 -3.09 5.98 5.04
C GLN A 168 -3.49 4.56 4.62
N ASP A 169 -3.91 3.74 5.59
CA ASP A 169 -4.41 2.37 5.37
C ASP A 169 -5.58 2.32 4.38
N SER A 170 -6.36 3.39 4.32
CA SER A 170 -7.51 3.51 3.43
C SER A 170 -7.76 4.96 3.04
N GLY A 171 -8.52 5.16 1.95
CA GLY A 171 -8.84 6.52 1.53
C GLY A 171 -9.53 6.63 0.19
N PHE A 172 -9.85 7.87 -0.16
CA PHE A 172 -10.48 8.29 -1.40
C PHE A 172 -9.87 9.63 -1.84
N GLU A 173 -9.44 9.75 -3.09
CA GLU A 173 -8.74 10.93 -3.59
C GLU A 173 -9.14 11.29 -5.03
N PHE A 174 -9.18 12.59 -5.32
CA PHE A 174 -9.26 13.10 -6.69
C PHE A 174 -7.86 13.36 -7.23
N LEU A 175 -7.38 12.48 -8.11
CA LEU A 175 -6.01 12.58 -8.64
C LEU A 175 -5.88 13.71 -9.68
N ASP A 176 -6.84 13.78 -10.60
CA ASP A 176 -6.91 14.79 -11.65
C ASP A 176 -8.37 15.23 -11.79
N TYR A 177 -8.60 16.52 -12.00
CA TYR A 177 -9.92 17.05 -12.37
C TYR A 177 -9.75 18.38 -13.07
N TYR A 178 -10.10 18.44 -14.36
CA TYR A 178 -9.94 19.65 -15.14
C TYR A 178 -10.97 19.75 -16.25
N ALA A 179 -11.34 20.99 -16.57
CA ALA A 179 -12.10 21.31 -17.77
C ALA A 179 -11.14 21.83 -18.85
N TYR A 180 -11.49 21.60 -20.11
CA TYR A 180 -10.74 22.08 -21.25
C TYR A 180 -11.63 22.62 -22.35
N GLY A 181 -11.05 23.50 -23.17
CA GLY A 181 -11.69 24.08 -24.34
C GLY A 181 -10.70 24.34 -25.46
N SER A 182 -11.09 23.99 -26.68
CA SER A 182 -10.27 24.10 -27.89
C SER A 182 -10.84 25.14 -28.85
N PHE A 183 -9.97 25.99 -29.38
CA PHE A 183 -10.31 27.16 -30.18
C PHE A 183 -9.34 27.33 -31.35
N ASN A 184 -9.76 28.02 -32.40
CA ASN A 184 -8.88 28.49 -33.47
C ASN A 184 -8.73 30.02 -33.37
N VAL A 185 -7.54 30.50 -33.04
CA VAL A 185 -7.23 31.93 -32.92
C VAL A 185 -6.18 32.31 -33.96
N ALA A 186 -6.55 33.17 -34.92
CA ALA A 186 -5.67 33.56 -36.04
C ALA A 186 -5.06 32.35 -36.78
N ASP A 187 -5.90 31.38 -37.13
CA ASP A 187 -5.55 30.11 -37.80
C ASP A 187 -4.59 29.21 -37.01
N ARG A 188 -4.53 29.38 -35.69
CA ARG A 188 -3.74 28.52 -34.78
C ARG A 188 -4.66 27.81 -33.79
N PRO A 189 -4.52 26.48 -33.63
CA PRO A 189 -5.23 25.77 -32.59
C PRO A 189 -4.68 26.18 -31.22
N VAL A 190 -5.58 26.52 -30.31
CA VAL A 190 -5.30 26.89 -28.92
C VAL A 190 -6.20 26.07 -28.02
N GLU A 191 -5.62 25.40 -27.05
CA GLU A 191 -6.35 24.70 -26.00
C GLU A 191 -6.10 25.38 -24.66
N LEU A 192 -7.17 25.60 -23.90
CA LEU A 192 -7.11 26.11 -22.54
C LEU A 192 -7.58 25.00 -21.60
N ARG A 193 -6.80 24.71 -20.57
CA ARG A 193 -7.18 23.78 -19.49
C ARG A 193 -7.14 24.49 -18.14
N ALA A 194 -8.08 24.16 -17.26
CA ALA A 194 -8.13 24.69 -15.91
C ALA A 194 -8.61 23.61 -14.93
N GLY A 195 -7.89 23.45 -13.83
CA GLY A 195 -8.16 22.44 -12.79
C GLY A 195 -6.88 21.86 -12.20
N ASN A 196 -7.02 20.74 -11.49
CA ASN A 196 -5.90 19.92 -11.05
C ASN A 196 -5.55 18.93 -12.17
N MET A 197 -4.30 18.91 -12.60
CA MET A 197 -3.86 18.03 -13.67
C MET A 197 -2.36 17.81 -13.61
N VAL A 198 -1.92 16.61 -13.99
CA VAL A 198 -0.51 16.37 -14.30
C VAL A 198 -0.16 16.99 -15.65
N LEU A 199 0.77 17.95 -15.65
CA LEU A 199 1.35 18.52 -16.86
C LEU A 199 2.73 17.93 -17.11
N SER A 200 2.84 17.09 -18.12
CA SER A 200 4.14 16.68 -18.65
C SER A 200 4.70 17.78 -19.56
N TRP A 201 5.69 18.52 -19.08
CA TRP A 201 6.47 19.45 -19.91
C TRP A 201 7.86 18.86 -20.22
N GLY A 202 8.22 18.86 -21.51
CA GLY A 202 9.54 18.41 -21.99
C GLY A 202 9.51 17.05 -22.69
N GLU A 203 10.28 16.95 -23.78
CA GLU A 203 10.50 15.73 -24.55
C GLU A 203 11.38 14.76 -23.74
N SER A 204 10.75 13.85 -23.01
CA SER A 204 11.43 12.77 -22.29
C SER A 204 11.82 11.65 -23.26
N THR A 205 12.86 11.88 -24.06
CA THR A 205 13.50 10.79 -24.81
C THR A 205 15.02 10.77 -24.73
N PHE A 206 15.70 11.84 -24.29
CA PHE A 206 17.18 11.88 -24.31
C PHE A 206 17.89 12.55 -23.12
N ILE A 207 17.20 13.04 -22.09
CA ILE A 207 17.87 13.68 -20.96
C ILE A 207 17.41 13.04 -19.65
N GLN A 208 18.36 12.41 -18.94
CA GLN A 208 18.18 11.70 -17.66
C GLN A 208 17.70 12.57 -16.47
N ASN A 209 17.23 13.80 -16.68
CA ASN A 209 16.84 14.74 -15.62
C ASN A 209 15.69 15.68 -16.03
N GLY A 210 14.76 15.23 -16.88
CA GLY A 210 13.58 16.04 -17.23
C GLY A 210 12.67 16.25 -16.01
N ILE A 211 11.99 17.40 -15.89
CA ILE A 211 11.13 17.71 -14.72
C ILE A 211 9.95 16.72 -14.55
N ASN A 212 9.72 15.83 -15.51
CA ASN A 212 8.78 14.72 -15.46
C ASN A 212 9.26 13.50 -14.63
N ILE A 213 10.42 13.57 -13.95
CA ILE A 213 11.00 12.49 -13.12
C ILE A 213 10.96 12.76 -11.60
N ILE A 214 10.18 13.74 -11.14
CA ILE A 214 9.94 14.07 -9.72
C ILE A 214 8.48 13.77 -9.42
#